data_AF-A0A3D5NJN7-F1
#
_entry.id   AF-A0A3D5NJN7-F1
#
_cell.length_a   1.000
_cell.length_b   1.000
_cell.length_c   1.000
_cell.angle_alpha   90.00
_cell.angle_beta   90.00
_cell.angle_gamma   90.00
#
_symmetry.space_group_name_H-M   'P 1'
#
loop_
_entity.id
_entity.type
_entity.pdbx_description
1 polymer ?
#
loop_
_entity_poly.entity_id
_entity_poly.type
_entity_poly.pdbx_seq_one_letter_code
_entity_poly.pdbx_strand_id
1 'polypeptide(L)'
;SIMDEECKVKKIIIVDIIDFGLPAGTLKKFGVDELPNIDKYNFDAHDLPLAPYLIDAHKKGIEVVIIGCQAKEVSNPDIKIGLRDY
;
A
#
# COMPACT_ATOMS: atom_id res chain seq x y z
N SER A 1 5.59 17.53 4.05
CA SER A 1 5.23 16.85 2.79
C SER A 1 6.29 15.78 2.54
N ILE A 2 5.93 14.59 2.05
CA ILE A 2 6.93 13.58 1.62
C ILE A 2 7.76 14.07 0.41
N MET A 3 7.34 15.18 -0.20
CA MET A 3 7.94 15.79 -1.37
C MET A 3 8.24 17.27 -1.13
N ASP A 4 9.45 17.68 -1.49
CA ASP A 4 9.89 19.08 -1.54
C ASP A 4 9.54 19.73 -2.88
N GLU A 5 9.84 21.02 -3.02
CA GLU A 5 9.56 21.83 -4.21
C GLU A 5 10.40 21.43 -5.43
N GLU A 6 11.49 20.67 -5.24
CA GLU A 6 12.35 20.20 -6.32
C GLU A 6 11.99 18.79 -6.83
N CYS A 7 10.95 18.18 -6.25
CA CYS A 7 10.58 16.81 -6.54
C CYS A 7 10.15 16.62 -8.01
N LYS A 8 10.96 15.89 -8.78
CA LYS A 8 10.69 15.54 -10.20
C LYS A 8 9.87 14.26 -10.37
N VAL A 9 9.42 13.64 -9.29
CA VAL A 9 8.65 12.41 -9.33
C VAL A 9 7.30 12.69 -9.98
N LYS A 10 6.96 11.89 -10.99
CA LYS A 10 5.67 11.99 -11.69
C LYS A 10 4.72 10.86 -11.33
N LYS A 11 5.26 9.77 -10.78
CA LYS A 11 4.50 8.55 -10.49
C LYS A 11 5.05 7.85 -9.25
N ILE A 12 4.16 7.42 -8.38
CA ILE A 12 4.41 6.54 -7.24
C ILE A 12 3.68 5.22 -7.49
N ILE A 13 4.39 4.11 -7.34
CA ILE A 13 3.80 2.77 -7.36
C ILE A 13 4.10 2.11 -6.01
N ILE A 14 3.05 1.81 -5.26
CA ILE A 14 3.17 1.08 -3.98
C ILE A 14 2.88 -0.39 -4.25
N VAL A 15 3.74 -1.25 -3.72
CA VAL A 15 3.57 -2.70 -3.75
C VAL A 15 3.62 -3.20 -2.31
N ASP A 16 2.54 -3.81 -1.85
CA ASP A 16 2.41 -4.23 -0.46
C ASP A 16 1.46 -5.42 -0.31
N ILE A 17 1.54 -6.13 0.83
CA ILE A 17 0.54 -7.12 1.20
C ILE A 17 -0.72 -6.44 1.73
N ILE A 18 -1.88 -6.89 1.31
CA ILE A 18 -3.16 -6.36 1.78
C ILE A 18 -4.11 -7.54 1.98
N ASP A 19 -4.76 -7.59 3.14
CA ASP A 19 -5.77 -8.60 3.37
C ASP A 19 -7.08 -8.19 2.67
N PHE A 20 -7.42 -8.93 1.62
CA PHE A 20 -8.64 -8.77 0.84
C PHE A 20 -9.68 -9.85 1.15
N GLY A 21 -9.36 -10.83 2.01
CA GLY A 21 -10.18 -12.04 2.18
C GLY A 21 -10.29 -12.90 0.92
N LEU A 22 -9.28 -12.86 0.04
CA LEU A 22 -9.26 -13.58 -1.25
C LEU A 22 -8.25 -14.74 -1.24
N PRO A 23 -8.17 -15.55 -2.32
CA PRO A 23 -7.11 -16.56 -2.43
C PRO A 23 -5.70 -15.94 -2.37
N ALA A 24 -4.77 -16.63 -1.70
CA ALA A 24 -3.38 -16.20 -1.59
C ALA A 24 -2.75 -15.92 -2.97
N GLY A 25 -1.95 -14.86 -3.06
CA GLY A 25 -1.33 -14.42 -4.31
C GLY A 25 -2.26 -13.61 -5.23
N THR A 26 -3.52 -13.41 -4.86
CA THR A 26 -4.41 -12.52 -5.62
C THR A 26 -3.87 -11.10 -5.62
N LEU A 27 -3.70 -10.53 -6.82
CA LEU A 27 -3.28 -9.14 -7.02
C LEU A 27 -4.48 -8.24 -7.29
N LYS A 28 -4.51 -7.07 -6.67
CA LYS A 28 -5.43 -5.98 -7.00
C LYS A 28 -4.66 -4.69 -7.23
N LYS A 29 -5.10 -3.94 -8.24
CA LYS A 29 -4.60 -2.60 -8.54
C LYS A 29 -5.71 -1.59 -8.26
N PHE A 30 -5.38 -0.52 -7.56
CA PHE A 30 -6.33 0.56 -7.25
C PHE A 30 -5.62 1.92 -7.15
N GLY A 31 -6.44 2.98 -7.19
CA GLY A 31 -6.01 4.38 -7.10
C GLY A 31 -6.24 4.99 -5.72
N VAL A 32 -6.00 6.29 -5.60
CA VAL A 32 -6.17 7.01 -4.33
C VAL A 32 -7.60 7.09 -3.83
N ASP A 33 -8.58 7.07 -4.74
CA ASP A 33 -10.00 7.17 -4.40
C ASP A 33 -10.51 5.95 -3.61
N GLU A 34 -9.79 4.83 -3.70
CA GLU A 34 -10.12 3.59 -3.03
C GLU A 34 -9.43 3.45 -1.66
N LEU A 35 -8.43 4.30 -1.36
CA LEU A 35 -7.70 4.28 -0.09
C LEU A 35 -8.59 4.33 1.16
N PRO A 36 -9.66 5.16 1.22
CA PRO A 36 -10.54 5.19 2.40
C PRO A 36 -11.22 3.87 2.70
N ASN A 37 -11.36 2.98 1.71
CA ASN A 37 -12.01 1.68 1.85
C ASN A 37 -11.02 0.55 2.16
N ILE A 38 -9.74 0.86 2.41
CA ILE A 38 -8.70 -0.13 2.65
C ILE A 38 -8.20 0.04 4.07
N ASP A 39 -8.66 -0.84 4.95
CA ASP A 39 -8.39 -0.80 6.40
C ASP A 39 -6.89 -0.69 6.71
N LYS A 40 -6.05 -1.40 5.94
CA LYS A 40 -4.58 -1.35 6.07
C LYS A 40 -4.02 0.08 6.02
N TYR A 41 -4.60 0.98 5.23
CA TYR A 41 -4.09 2.34 5.07
C TYR A 41 -4.82 3.37 5.95
N ASN A 42 -5.83 2.94 6.72
CA ASN A 42 -6.54 3.74 7.72
C ASN A 42 -5.99 3.53 9.14
N PHE A 43 -5.62 2.29 9.47
CA PHE A 43 -5.05 1.90 10.75
C PHE A 43 -3.93 0.88 10.48
N ASP A 44 -2.73 1.38 10.21
CA ASP A 44 -1.64 0.53 9.74
C ASP A 44 -0.85 -0.10 10.90
N ALA A 45 -0.18 -1.22 10.60
CA ALA A 45 0.75 -1.86 11.53
C ALA A 45 2.15 -1.21 11.51
N HIS A 46 2.32 -0.07 10.81
CA HIS A 46 3.57 0.68 10.71
C HIS A 46 3.53 2.03 11.47
N ASP A 47 2.53 2.21 12.34
CA ASP A 47 2.29 3.41 13.15
C ASP A 47 2.20 4.72 12.34
N LEU A 48 1.90 4.66 11.03
CA LEU A 48 1.80 5.82 10.14
C LEU A 48 0.64 5.67 9.15
N PRO A 49 -0.45 6.45 9.26
CA PRO A 49 -1.49 6.44 8.22
C PRO A 49 -0.91 6.98 6.91
N LEU A 50 -0.64 6.10 5.95
CA LEU A 50 -0.02 6.47 4.67
C LEU A 50 -1.01 7.18 3.73
N ALA A 51 -2.31 6.92 3.87
CA ALA A 51 -3.35 7.44 2.97
C ALA A 51 -3.33 8.98 2.80
N PRO A 52 -3.23 9.81 3.86
CA PRO A 52 -3.18 11.27 3.72
C PRO A 52 -2.01 11.76 2.85
N TYR A 53 -0.83 11.12 2.93
CA TYR A 53 0.34 11.52 2.16
C TYR A 53 0.19 11.19 0.68
N LEU A 54 -0.43 10.06 0.35
CA LEU A 54 -0.69 9.64 -1.04
C LEU A 54 -1.77 10.51 -1.69
N ILE A 55 -2.79 10.88 -0.91
CA ILE A 55 -3.82 11.82 -1.35
C ILE A 55 -3.20 13.20 -1.63
N ASP A 56 -2.32 13.70 -0.75
CA ASP A 56 -1.62 14.98 -0.96
C ASP A 56 -0.70 14.93 -2.20
N ALA A 57 0.07 13.86 -2.38
CA ALA A 57 0.89 13.65 -3.57
C ALA A 57 0.06 13.64 -4.85
N HIS A 58 -1.08 12.94 -4.85
CA HIS A 58 -1.99 12.91 -5.99
C HIS A 58 -2.56 14.29 -6.32
N LYS A 59 -2.97 15.05 -5.31
CA LYS A 59 -3.44 16.44 -5.47
C LYS A 59 -2.37 17.38 -6.06
N LYS A 60 -1.09 17.06 -5.86
CA LYS A 60 0.05 17.78 -6.46
C LYS A 60 0.39 17.32 -7.88
N GLY A 61 -0.43 16.46 -8.48
CA GLY A 61 -0.30 16.03 -9.88
C GLY A 61 0.55 14.78 -10.08
N ILE A 62 0.87 14.04 -9.02
CA ILE A 62 1.59 12.76 -9.13
C ILE A 62 0.59 11.63 -9.37
N GLU A 63 0.90 10.79 -10.34
CA GLU A 63 0.14 9.56 -10.54
C GLU A 63 0.46 8.60 -9.39
N VAL A 64 -0.57 8.16 -8.65
CA VAL A 64 -0.39 7.17 -7.57
C VAL A 64 -1.11 5.89 -7.97
N VAL A 65 -0.37 4.79 -7.94
CA VAL A 65 -0.88 3.44 -8.21
C VAL A 65 -0.52 2.56 -7.02
N ILE A 66 -1.48 1.76 -6.56
CA ILE A 66 -1.25 0.82 -5.48
C ILE A 66 -1.54 -0.58 -6.02
N ILE A 67 -0.62 -1.51 -5.76
CA ILE A 67 -0.71 -2.92 -6.11
C ILE A 67 -0.65 -3.71 -4.81
N GLY A 68 -1.80 -4.21 -4.38
CA GLY A 68 -1.91 -5.06 -3.21
C GLY A 68 -1.84 -6.55 -3.58
N CYS A 69 -1.15 -7.34 -2.76
CA CYS A 69 -1.12 -8.79 -2.85
C CYS A 69 -1.76 -9.42 -1.62
N GLN A 70 -2.70 -10.35 -1.80
CA GLN A 70 -3.20 -11.17 -0.70
C GLN A 70 -2.08 -12.07 -0.17
N ALA A 71 -1.64 -11.82 1.06
CA ALA A 71 -0.67 -12.69 1.74
C ALA A 71 -1.29 -14.06 2.07
N LYS A 72 -0.47 -15.11 2.03
CA LYS A 72 -0.84 -16.46 2.49
C LYS A 72 -0.71 -16.62 4.00
N GLU A 73 0.34 -16.03 4.57
CA GLU A 73 0.67 -16.08 5.99
C GLU A 73 1.50 -14.84 6.32
N VAL A 74 1.21 -14.20 7.46
CA VAL A 74 2.09 -13.22 8.10
C VAL A 74 2.43 -13.77 9.48
N SER A 75 3.70 -14.08 9.71
CA SER A 75 4.14 -14.78 10.93
C SER A 75 4.25 -13.81 12.11
N ASN A 76 3.62 -14.14 13.23
CA ASN A 76 3.67 -13.40 14.50
C ASN A 76 3.32 -14.38 15.65
N PRO A 77 4.04 -14.41 16.80
CA PRO A 77 5.19 -13.58 17.16
C PRO A 77 6.52 -14.04 16.55
N ASP A 78 6.64 -15.33 16.22
CA ASP A 78 7.87 -15.88 15.66
C ASP A 78 8.02 -15.47 14.19
N ILE A 79 8.99 -14.60 13.91
CA ILE A 79 9.24 -14.10 12.56
C ILE A 79 9.87 -15.22 11.71
N LYS A 80 9.15 -15.64 10.67
CA LYS A 80 9.67 -16.55 9.64
C LYS A 80 10.04 -15.75 8.40
N ILE A 81 11.31 -15.78 8.02
CA ILE A 81 11.80 -15.07 6.84
C ILE A 81 11.50 -15.92 5.59
N GLY A 82 10.90 -15.29 4.58
CA GLY A 82 10.67 -15.88 3.26
C GLY A 82 9.27 -15.63 2.74
N LEU A 83 9.11 -15.76 1.42
CA LEU A 83 7.80 -15.79 0.77
C LEU A 83 7.29 -17.23 0.72
N ARG A 84 5.96 -17.39 0.67
CA ARG A 84 5.34 -18.69 0.45
C ARG A 84 5.12 -18.91 -1.04
N ASP A 85 5.23 -20.16 -1.48
CA ASP A 85 4.68 -20.57 -2.76
C ASP A 85 3.15 -20.40 -2.73
N TYR A 86 2.58 -20.02 -3.88
CA TYR A 86 1.16 -19.77 -4.08
C TYR A 86 0.31 -20.99 -3.66
#